data_AF-A0A961TFD3-F1
#
_entry.id   AF-A0A961TFD3-F1
#
_cell.length_a   1.000
_cell.length_b   1.000
_cell.length_c   1.000
_cell.angle_alpha   90.00
_cell.angle_beta   90.00
_cell.angle_gamma   90.00
#
_symmetry.space_group_name_H-M   'P 1'
#
loop_
_entity.id
_entity.type
_entity.pdbx_description
1 polymer ?
#
loop_
_entity_poly.entity_id
_entity_poly.type
_entity_poly.pdbx_seq_one_letter_code
_entity_poly.pdbx_strand_id
1 'polypeptide(L)' 'MISNSVTLEDKYTATSGKIFINGTQALVRLPMVQMRRDRAAGLNTGTFISGYRGSPVGGFDFALNQA' A
#
# COMPACT_ATOMS: atom_id res chain seq x y z
N MET A 1 -0.24 24.56 17.20
CA MET A 1 -0.56 23.16 16.94
C MET A 1 0.39 22.67 15.86
N ILE A 2 1.24 21.69 16.17
CA ILE A 2 2.16 21.13 15.17
C ILE A 2 1.30 20.35 14.17
N SER A 3 1.12 20.91 12.97
CA SER A 3 0.61 20.17 11.84
C SER A 3 1.59 19.03 11.58
N ASN A 4 1.23 17.80 11.95
CA ASN A 4 2.03 16.63 11.63
C ASN A 4 2.24 16.63 10.11
N SER A 5 3.45 16.91 9.68
CA SER A 5 3.75 17.13 8.26
C SER A 5 3.68 15.78 7.56
N VAL A 6 2.82 15.68 6.54
CA VAL A 6 2.67 14.45 5.76
C VAL A 6 4.01 14.14 5.08
N THR A 7 4.49 12.91 5.25
CA THR A 7 5.73 12.42 4.65
C THR A 7 5.44 11.52 3.45
N LEU A 8 6.47 11.27 2.62
CA LEU A 8 6.33 10.33 1.51
C LEU A 8 6.15 8.88 1.98
N GLU A 9 6.61 8.51 3.18
CA GLU A 9 6.49 7.16 3.71
C GLU A 9 5.08 6.84 4.22
N ASP A 10 4.30 7.87 4.56
CA ASP A 10 2.92 7.75 5.02
C ASP A 10 2.03 7.00 4.00
N LYS A 11 2.41 7.05 2.71
CA LYS A 11 1.79 6.28 1.63
C LYS A 11 1.77 4.77 1.87
N TYR A 12 2.62 4.23 2.74
CA TYR A 12 2.54 2.84 3.20
C TYR A 12 2.28 2.74 4.71
N THR A 13 2.82 3.62 5.55
CA THR A 13 2.80 3.43 7.02
C THR A 13 1.56 4.00 7.71
N ALA A 14 1.03 5.14 7.25
CA ALA A 14 -0.05 5.83 7.95
C ALA A 14 -1.31 4.97 8.03
N THR A 15 -1.98 4.96 9.18
CA THR A 15 -3.23 4.20 9.41
C THR A 15 -4.47 5.09 9.41
N SER A 16 -4.29 6.41 9.48
CA SER A 16 -5.35 7.42 9.45
C SER A 16 -4.82 8.73 8.86
N GLY A 17 -5.72 9.68 8.60
CA GLY A 17 -5.35 11.00 8.07
C GLY A 17 -5.10 11.02 6.57
N LYS A 18 -4.42 12.07 6.10
CA LYS A 18 -4.13 12.31 4.67
C LYS A 18 -2.79 11.70 4.30
N ILE A 19 -2.71 11.18 3.06
CA ILE A 19 -1.48 10.68 2.44
C ILE A 19 -1.38 11.23 1.02
N PHE A 20 -0.15 11.33 0.49
CA PHE A 20 0.10 11.58 -0.91
C PHE A 20 0.53 10.30 -1.59
N ILE A 21 -0.17 9.91 -2.66
CA ILE A 21 0.05 8.62 -3.33
C ILE A 21 -0.37 8.71 -4.81
N ASN A 22 0.36 8.03 -5.70
CA ASN A 22 -0.07 7.86 -7.09
C ASN A 22 -0.88 6.56 -7.28
N GLY A 23 -1.43 6.34 -8.49
CA GLY A 23 -2.24 5.15 -8.79
C GLY A 23 -1.52 3.82 -8.52
N THR A 24 -0.28 3.67 -8.99
CA THR A 24 0.51 2.44 -8.81
C THR A 24 0.80 2.17 -7.33
N GLN A 25 1.20 3.19 -6.57
CA GLN A 25 1.42 3.07 -5.13
C GLN A 25 0.13 2.74 -4.38
N ALA A 26 -1.01 3.26 -4.83
CA ALA A 26 -2.31 2.91 -4.25
C ALA A 26 -2.62 1.42 -4.44
N LEU A 27 -2.36 0.87 -5.63
CA LEU A 27 -2.48 -0.57 -5.88
C LEU A 27 -1.55 -1.40 -4.97
N VAL A 28 -0.33 -0.92 -4.70
CA VAL A 28 0.60 -1.58 -3.76
C VAL A 28 0.08 -1.51 -2.31
N ARG A 29 -0.53 -0.39 -1.93
CA ARG A 29 -1.08 -0.18 -0.58
C ARG A 29 -2.34 -1.02 -0.32
N LEU A 30 -3.14 -1.33 -1.33
CA LEU A 30 -4.38 -2.11 -1.18
C LEU A 30 -4.21 -3.43 -0.40
N PRO A 31 -3.30 -4.35 -0.77
CA PRO A 31 -3.10 -5.58 0.00
C PRO A 31 -2.63 -5.33 1.43
N MET A 32 -1.82 -4.28 1.67
CA MET A 32 -1.40 -3.91 3.02
C MET A 32 -2.59 -3.48 3.88
N VAL A 33 -3.53 -2.72 3.32
CA VAL A 33 -4.77 -2.31 3.99
C VAL A 33 -5.67 -3.51 4.27
N GLN A 34 -5.77 -4.45 3.32
CA GLN A 34 -6.53 -5.68 3.53
C GLN A 34 -5.94 -6.50 4.68
N MET A 35 -4.63 -6.74 4.70
CA MET A 35 -3.97 -7.45 5.79
C MET A 35 -4.18 -6.78 7.15
N ARG A 36 -4.17 -5.44 7.21
CA ARG A 36 -4.47 -4.71 8.46
C ARG A 36 -5.89 -4.96 8.94
N ARG A 37 -6.87 -4.96 8.02
CA ARG A 37 -8.27 -5.26 8.34
C ARG A 37 -8.45 -6.69 8.82
N ASP A 38 -7.83 -7.65 8.13
CA ASP A 38 -7.88 -9.06 8.50
C ASP A 38 -7.33 -9.29 9.90
N ARG A 39 -6.16 -8.70 10.21
CA ARG A 39 -5.57 -8.75 11.55
C ARG A 39 -6.47 -8.12 12.61
N ALA A 40 -7.08 -6.97 12.31
CA ALA A 40 -8.03 -6.31 13.22
C ALA A 40 -9.29 -7.16 13.46
N ALA A 41 -9.67 -8.00 12.50
CA ALA A 41 -10.75 -8.99 12.63
C ALA A 41 -10.29 -10.32 13.27
N GLY A 42 -9.02 -10.46 13.68
CA GLY A 42 -8.46 -11.68 14.26
C GLY A 42 -8.22 -12.81 13.26
N LEU A 43 -8.19 -12.51 11.96
CA LEU A 43 -7.95 -13.49 10.90
C LEU A 43 -6.44 -13.70 10.68
N ASN A 44 -6.05 -14.94 10.42
CA ASN A 44 -4.68 -15.30 10.02
C ASN A 44 -4.62 -15.45 8.49
N THR A 45 -4.48 -14.33 7.78
CA THR A 45 -4.43 -14.30 6.31
C THR A 45 -3.02 -13.98 5.80
N GLY A 46 -2.74 -14.45 4.58
CA GLY A 46 -1.55 -14.09 3.81
C GLY A 46 -1.93 -13.37 2.52
N THR A 47 -1.07 -12.48 2.04
CA THR A 47 -1.24 -11.85 0.73
C THR A 47 -0.48 -12.65 -0.31
N PHE A 48 -1.15 -13.01 -1.41
CA PHE A 48 -0.52 -13.60 -2.58
C PHE A 48 -0.74 -12.67 -3.78
N ILE A 49 0.33 -12.30 -4.47
CA ILE A 49 0.29 -11.44 -5.66
C ILE A 49 0.90 -12.21 -6.82
N SER A 50 0.16 -12.30 -7.92
CA SER A 50 0.62 -12.87 -9.18
C SER A 50 0.33 -11.89 -10.33
N GLY A 51 1.15 -11.96 -11.38
CA GLY A 51 1.01 -11.08 -12.53
C GLY A 51 2.07 -11.33 -13.61
N TYR A 52 1.88 -10.70 -14.77
CA TYR A 52 2.81 -10.74 -15.88
C TYR A 52 3.59 -9.42 -16.00
N ARG A 53 4.91 -9.52 -16.18
CA ARG A 53 5.77 -8.34 -16.33
C ARG A 53 5.47 -7.60 -17.63
N GLY A 54 5.47 -6.27 -17.59
CA GLY A 54 5.11 -5.45 -18.77
C GLY A 54 3.61 -5.30 -19.00
N SER A 55 2.77 -5.66 -18.02
CA SER A 55 1.35 -5.32 -17.97
C SER A 55 1.09 -3.82 -18.23
N PRO A 56 -0.05 -3.44 -18.84
CA PRO A 56 -0.45 -2.05 -19.02
C PRO A 56 -0.56 -1.27 -17.69
N VAL A 57 -0.65 -1.98 -16.55
CA VAL A 57 -0.40 -1.42 -15.21
C VAL A 57 1.11 -1.33 -14.99
N GLY A 58 1.77 -0.51 -15.82
CA GLY A 58 3.23 -0.41 -15.89
C GLY A 58 3.86 0.02 -14.57
N GLY A 59 4.94 -0.65 -14.19
CA GLY A 59 5.73 -0.32 -13.00
C GLY A 59 5.15 -0.81 -11.67
N PHE A 60 4.06 -1.58 -11.68
CA PHE A 60 3.53 -2.19 -10.46
C PHE A 60 4.49 -3.22 -9.85
N ASP A 61 5.11 -4.05 -10.67
CA ASP A 61 6.17 -5.00 -10.25
C ASP A 61 7.36 -4.27 -9.62
N PHE A 62 7.79 -3.17 -10.23
CA PHE A 62 8.85 -2.31 -9.68
C PHE A 62 8.43 -1.62 -8.37
N ALA A 63 7.20 -1.15 -8.28
CA ALA A 63 6.68 -0.50 -7.08
C ALA A 63 6.51 -1.49 -5.91
N LEU A 64 6.10 -2.73 -6.18
CA LEU A 64 6.04 -3.80 -5.18
C LEU A 64 7.40 -4.09 -4.56
N ASN A 65 8.47 -4.06 -5.36
CA ASN A 65 9.84 -4.29 -4.87
C ASN A 65 10.40 -3.13 -4.04
N GLN A 66 9.77 -1.95 -4.06
CA GLN A 66 10.24 -0.75 -3.35
C GLN A 66 9.38 -0.40 -2.13
N ALA A 67 8.31 -1.15 -1.89
CA ALA A 67 7.38 -0.91 -0.78
C ALA A 67 7.70 -1.80 0.42
#